data_AF-A0A4T2GKQ8-F1
#
_entry.id   AF-A0A4T2GKQ8-F1
#
_cell.length_a   1.000
_cell.length_b   1.000
_cell.length_c   1.000
_cell.angle_alpha   90.00
_cell.angle_beta   90.00
_cell.angle_gamma   90.00
#
_symmetry.space_group_name_H-M   'P 1'
#
loop_
_entity.id
_entity.type
_entity.pdbx_description
1 polymer ?
#
loop_
_entity_poly.entity_id
_entity_poly.type
_entity_poly.pdbx_seq_one_letter_code
_entity_poly.pdbx_strand_id
1 'polypeptide(L)'
;MKRLKKERGQYRKLQNLLKAMSHISWSMCSEDALYDHFHVPSSPFIQSTKTRPAIKRQFCQEWEMLTERFIAGKPEELRFCKVVSILCLPELWSSQLIVFYDQDCYERFFKNPRWYRNLDQSILINTRNLWLTSVDKCIVADELQADDGTFLQGEAIFLGEFPSWIGERYNE
;
A
#
# COMPACT_ATOMS: atom_id res chain seq x y z
N MET A 1 8.59 28.39 22.29
CA MET A 1 7.32 28.34 21.51
C MET A 1 7.55 28.10 20.00
N LYS A 2 8.12 26.95 19.57
CA LYS A 2 8.52 26.66 18.16
C LYS A 2 7.78 25.46 17.50
N ARG A 3 6.81 24.84 18.17
CA ARG A 3 6.21 23.54 17.76
C ARG A 3 5.09 23.66 16.72
N LEU A 4 4.23 24.67 16.84
CA LEU A 4 3.03 24.87 15.99
C LEU A 4 3.33 25.05 14.48
N LYS A 5 4.42 25.73 14.11
CA LYS A 5 4.76 25.99 12.69
C LYS A 5 5.15 24.70 11.95
N LYS A 6 5.83 23.77 12.63
CA LYS A 6 6.23 22.47 12.04
C LYS A 6 5.03 21.54 11.88
N GLU A 7 4.07 21.59 12.81
CA GLU A 7 2.82 20.82 12.73
C GLU A 7 1.93 21.27 11.57
N ARG A 8 1.75 22.60 11.39
CA ARG A 8 1.06 23.17 10.22
C ARG A 8 1.71 22.73 8.90
N GLY A 9 3.05 22.64 8.89
CA GLY A 9 3.81 22.18 7.73
C GLY A 9 3.52 20.74 7.34
N GLN A 10 3.46 19.81 8.32
CA GLN A 10 3.11 18.41 8.06
C GLN A 10 1.67 18.25 7.59
N TYR A 11 0.73 18.97 8.20
CA TYR A 11 -0.67 18.92 7.78
C TYR A 11 -0.85 19.42 6.34
N ARG A 12 -0.20 20.53 5.96
CA ARG A 12 -0.21 21.02 4.57
C ARG A 12 0.35 19.99 3.59
N LYS A 13 1.44 19.29 3.97
CA LYS A 13 1.99 18.19 3.14
C LYS A 13 1.00 17.04 2.98
N LEU A 14 0.31 16.66 4.06
CA LEU A 14 -0.74 15.64 4.01
C LEU A 14 -1.89 16.08 3.08
N GLN A 15 -2.40 17.30 3.22
CA GLN A 15 -3.49 17.79 2.37
C GLN A 15 -3.12 17.79 0.87
N ASN A 16 -1.88 18.17 0.55
CA ASN A 16 -1.40 18.07 -0.83
C ASN A 16 -1.31 16.63 -1.32
N LEU A 17 -0.85 15.70 -0.47
CA LEU A 17 -0.81 14.27 -0.75
C LEU A 17 -2.22 13.72 -1.01
N LEU A 18 -3.17 13.98 -0.12
CA LEU A 18 -4.56 13.52 -0.27
C LEU A 18 -5.22 14.10 -1.52
N LYS A 19 -4.95 15.38 -1.85
CA LYS A 19 -5.41 15.98 -3.10
C LYS A 19 -4.81 15.26 -4.31
N ALA A 20 -3.51 14.97 -4.32
CA ALA A 20 -2.89 14.23 -5.41
C ALA A 20 -3.48 12.81 -5.55
N MET A 21 -3.70 12.11 -4.44
CA MET A 21 -4.37 10.81 -4.42
C MET A 21 -5.79 10.87 -4.99
N SER A 22 -6.54 11.95 -4.72
CA SER A 22 -7.92 12.09 -5.21
C SER A 22 -8.02 12.11 -6.74
N HIS A 23 -6.95 12.53 -7.42
CA HIS A 23 -6.85 12.55 -8.88
C HIS A 23 -6.50 11.19 -9.50
N ILE A 24 -6.04 10.22 -8.71
CA ILE A 24 -5.80 8.85 -9.18
C ILE A 24 -7.16 8.22 -9.49
N SER A 25 -7.35 7.78 -10.73
CA SER A 25 -8.64 7.28 -11.22
C SER A 25 -8.48 6.28 -12.36
N TRP A 26 -9.56 5.56 -12.66
CA TRP A 26 -9.63 4.56 -13.73
C TRP A 26 -9.29 5.11 -15.12
N SER A 27 -9.54 6.40 -15.41
CA SER A 27 -9.19 6.96 -16.72
C SER A 27 -7.68 7.05 -16.98
N MET A 28 -6.86 6.85 -15.94
CA MET A 28 -5.40 6.80 -16.05
C MET A 28 -4.88 5.39 -16.37
N CYS A 29 -5.76 4.39 -16.31
CA CYS A 29 -5.44 2.99 -16.56
C CYS A 29 -5.32 2.71 -18.07
N SER A 30 -4.43 1.79 -18.42
CA SER A 30 -4.22 1.33 -19.79
C SER A 30 -4.70 -0.11 -19.94
N GLU A 31 -5.78 -0.31 -20.69
CA GLU A 31 -6.32 -1.65 -20.98
C GLU A 31 -5.35 -2.53 -21.78
N ASP A 32 -4.41 -1.93 -22.53
CA ASP A 32 -3.39 -2.66 -23.29
C ASP A 32 -2.21 -3.17 -22.42
N ALA A 33 -2.15 -2.81 -21.14
CA ALA A 33 -1.09 -3.22 -20.23
C ALA A 33 -1.45 -4.54 -19.52
N LEU A 34 -0.44 -5.29 -19.05
CA LEU A 34 -0.67 -6.46 -18.19
C LEU A 34 -1.14 -6.03 -16.79
N TYR A 35 -0.64 -4.88 -16.34
CA TYR A 35 -1.01 -4.24 -15.09
C TYR A 35 -0.65 -2.74 -15.14
N ASP A 36 -1.36 -1.95 -14.35
CA ASP A 36 -0.97 -0.59 -13.97
C ASP A 36 -0.57 -0.54 -12.50
N HIS A 37 0.25 0.45 -12.16
CA HIS A 37 0.53 0.75 -10.77
C HIS A 37 0.64 2.25 -10.50
N PHE A 38 0.14 2.66 -9.34
CA PHE A 38 0.15 4.04 -8.87
C PHE A 38 0.92 4.10 -7.57
N HIS A 39 2.11 4.70 -7.63
CA HIS A 39 2.91 5.00 -6.46
C HIS A 39 2.28 6.11 -5.63
N VAL A 40 2.57 6.13 -4.33
CA VAL A 40 2.18 7.22 -3.43
C VAL A 40 2.68 8.57 -3.99
N PRO A 41 1.79 9.53 -4.32
CA PRO A 41 2.17 10.80 -4.94
C PRO A 41 2.65 11.80 -3.88
N SER A 42 3.67 11.40 -3.11
CA SER A 42 4.22 12.12 -1.97
C SER A 42 5.72 12.36 -2.14
N SER A 43 6.29 13.03 -1.14
CA SER A 43 7.73 13.00 -0.85
C SER A 43 8.00 12.00 0.30
N PRO A 44 9.27 11.67 0.60
CA PRO A 44 9.63 10.82 1.75
C PRO A 44 9.13 11.28 3.12
N PHE A 45 8.47 12.46 3.21
CA PHE A 45 7.92 12.93 4.47
C PHE A 45 6.98 11.90 5.12
N ILE A 46 6.20 11.15 4.35
CA ILE A 46 5.18 10.26 4.92
C ILE A 46 5.80 9.08 5.67
N GLN A 47 6.96 8.59 5.23
CA GLN A 47 7.70 7.52 5.90
C GLN A 47 8.60 8.01 7.02
N SER A 48 9.04 9.27 7.00
CA SER A 48 9.91 9.86 8.03
C SER A 48 9.47 9.54 9.47
N THR A 49 10.43 9.16 10.32
CA THR A 49 10.23 8.94 11.77
C THR A 49 9.77 10.21 12.50
N LYS A 50 9.98 11.39 11.90
CA LYS A 50 9.56 12.70 12.44
C LYS A 50 8.10 13.05 12.10
N THR A 51 7.45 12.27 11.24
CA THR A 51 6.04 12.48 10.87
C THR A 51 5.12 11.91 11.93
N ARG A 52 4.15 12.72 12.35
CA ARG A 52 3.25 12.36 13.44
C ARG A 52 2.45 11.08 13.11
N PRO A 53 2.25 10.17 14.07
CA PRO A 53 1.45 8.95 13.84
C PRO A 53 0.05 9.22 13.28
N ALA A 54 -0.61 10.29 13.73
CA ALA A 54 -1.94 10.67 13.22
C ALA A 54 -1.95 11.01 11.72
N ILE A 55 -0.85 11.60 11.20
CA ILE A 55 -0.71 11.89 9.77
C ILE A 55 -0.53 10.61 8.97
N LYS A 56 0.30 9.68 9.49
CA LYS A 56 0.50 8.35 8.87
C LYS A 56 -0.80 7.55 8.86
N ARG A 57 -1.55 7.58 9.98
CA ARG A 57 -2.87 6.94 10.10
C ARG A 57 -3.85 7.48 9.04
N GLN A 58 -4.00 8.79 8.95
CA GLN A 58 -4.93 9.39 7.98
C GLN A 58 -4.53 9.03 6.54
N PHE A 59 -3.24 9.04 6.21
CA PHE A 59 -2.79 8.54 4.90
C PHE A 59 -3.20 7.09 4.65
N CYS A 60 -2.99 6.18 5.60
CA CYS A 60 -3.35 4.76 5.44
C CYS A 60 -4.86 4.58 5.20
N GLN A 61 -5.69 5.32 5.93
CA GLN A 61 -7.16 5.30 5.78
C GLN A 61 -7.60 5.80 4.40
N GLU A 62 -7.01 6.89 3.93
CA GLU A 62 -7.31 7.44 2.61
C GLU A 62 -6.80 6.53 1.47
N TRP A 63 -5.70 5.81 1.70
CA TRP A 63 -5.18 4.81 0.77
C TRP A 63 -6.10 3.59 0.67
N GLU A 64 -6.63 3.14 1.80
CA GLU A 64 -7.66 2.10 1.88
C GLU A 64 -8.92 2.51 1.12
N MET A 65 -9.47 3.70 1.40
CA MET A 65 -10.64 4.21 0.68
C MET A 65 -10.39 4.36 -0.83
N LEU A 66 -9.18 4.76 -1.24
CA LEU A 66 -8.80 4.81 -2.65
C LEU A 66 -8.85 3.41 -3.29
N THR A 67 -8.35 2.39 -2.57
CA THR A 67 -8.36 1.00 -3.03
C THR A 67 -9.78 0.49 -3.20
N GLU A 68 -10.64 0.71 -2.20
CA GLU A 68 -12.07 0.34 -2.25
C GLU A 68 -12.81 1.05 -3.41
N ARG A 69 -12.54 2.34 -3.62
CA ARG A 69 -13.08 3.10 -4.74
C ARG A 69 -12.68 2.52 -6.10
N PHE A 70 -11.44 2.05 -6.23
CA PHE A 70 -11.00 1.38 -7.45
C PHE A 70 -11.75 0.06 -7.64
N ILE A 71 -11.83 -0.80 -6.61
CA ILE A 71 -12.56 -2.07 -6.67
C ILE A 71 -14.02 -1.86 -7.07
N ALA A 72 -14.69 -0.86 -6.48
CA ALA A 72 -16.09 -0.54 -6.78
C ALA A 72 -16.30 0.07 -8.18
N GLY A 73 -15.26 0.69 -8.75
CA GLY A 73 -15.32 1.35 -10.06
C GLY A 73 -14.75 0.52 -11.22
N LYS A 74 -14.48 -0.77 -11.02
CA LYS A 74 -13.93 -1.65 -12.07
C LYS A 74 -14.84 -1.66 -13.31
N PRO A 75 -14.28 -1.55 -14.53
CA PRO A 75 -15.04 -1.77 -15.76
C PRO A 75 -15.61 -3.19 -15.80
N GLU A 76 -16.88 -3.33 -16.20
CA GLU A 76 -17.59 -4.62 -16.23
C GLU A 76 -17.16 -5.48 -17.44
N GLU A 77 -16.60 -4.86 -18.47
CA GLU A 77 -16.23 -5.49 -19.74
C GLU A 77 -14.90 -6.27 -19.64
N LEU A 78 -14.12 -6.04 -18.58
CA LEU A 78 -12.82 -6.68 -18.40
C LEU A 78 -12.98 -8.13 -17.94
N ARG A 79 -12.49 -9.06 -18.76
CA ARG A 79 -12.51 -10.51 -18.46
C ARG A 79 -11.77 -10.85 -17.16
N PHE A 80 -10.66 -10.17 -16.88
CA PHE A 80 -9.92 -10.27 -15.63
C PHE A 80 -9.53 -8.86 -15.18
N CYS A 81 -9.88 -8.52 -13.94
CA CYS A 81 -9.48 -7.27 -13.33
C CYS A 81 -9.41 -7.44 -11.82
N LYS A 82 -8.20 -7.31 -11.26
CA LYS A 82 -7.94 -7.40 -9.82
C LYS A 82 -7.25 -6.14 -9.34
N VAL A 83 -7.83 -5.51 -8.33
CA VAL A 83 -7.25 -4.31 -7.69
C VAL A 83 -6.66 -4.72 -6.35
N VAL A 84 -5.37 -4.44 -6.16
CA VAL A 84 -4.65 -4.70 -4.93
C VAL A 84 -3.85 -3.46 -4.55
N SER A 85 -3.86 -3.05 -3.30
CA SER A 85 -2.86 -2.11 -2.80
C SER A 85 -1.89 -2.75 -1.83
N ILE A 86 -0.68 -2.21 -1.80
CA ILE A 86 0.42 -2.64 -0.95
C ILE A 86 0.81 -1.43 -0.11
N LEU A 87 0.60 -1.52 1.20
CA LEU A 87 1.07 -0.54 2.17
C LEU A 87 2.37 -1.05 2.79
N CYS A 88 3.47 -0.36 2.49
CA CYS A 88 4.80 -0.70 2.95
C CYS A 88 5.10 0.03 4.27
N LEU A 89 5.46 -0.70 5.32
CA LEU A 89 5.77 -0.15 6.63
C LEU A 89 7.19 -0.55 7.06
N PRO A 90 8.01 0.38 7.58
CA PRO A 90 7.71 1.80 7.79
C PRO A 90 7.77 2.69 6.53
N GLU A 91 8.23 2.14 5.40
CA GLU A 91 8.49 2.84 4.13
C GLU A 91 7.21 3.18 3.34
N LEU A 92 6.33 3.98 3.95
CA LEU A 92 5.02 4.32 3.39
C LEU A 92 5.10 4.96 2.00
N TRP A 93 6.20 5.62 1.63
CA TRP A 93 6.34 6.22 0.30
C TRP A 93 6.49 5.16 -0.81
N SER A 94 7.00 3.97 -0.46
CA SER A 94 7.13 2.82 -1.35
C SER A 94 5.82 2.05 -1.55
N SER A 95 4.72 2.51 -0.94
CA SER A 95 3.39 1.91 -1.13
C SER A 95 2.88 2.15 -2.55
N GLN A 96 2.01 1.24 -3.03
CA GLN A 96 1.45 1.32 -4.38
C GLN A 96 0.06 0.69 -4.47
N LEU A 97 -0.76 1.22 -5.38
CA LEU A 97 -2.02 0.63 -5.82
C LEU A 97 -1.74 -0.04 -7.16
N ILE A 98 -2.11 -1.29 -7.34
CA ILE A 98 -1.84 -2.08 -8.54
C ILE A 98 -3.17 -2.56 -9.10
N VAL A 99 -3.36 -2.40 -10.40
CA VAL A 99 -4.48 -2.94 -11.14
C VAL A 99 -3.94 -3.99 -12.10
N PHE A 100 -4.37 -5.24 -11.95
CA PHE A 100 -3.97 -6.33 -12.82
C PHE A 100 -5.08 -6.61 -13.84
N TYR A 101 -4.72 -6.65 -15.12
CA TYR A 101 -5.61 -7.04 -16.23
C TYR A 101 -5.32 -8.44 -16.75
N ASP A 102 -4.17 -9.00 -16.38
CA ASP A 102 -3.73 -10.34 -16.75
C ASP A 102 -3.62 -11.29 -15.54
N GLN A 103 -4.23 -12.46 -15.64
CA GLN A 103 -4.24 -13.46 -14.58
C GLN A 103 -2.84 -14.03 -14.33
N ASP A 104 -2.08 -14.32 -15.38
CA ASP A 104 -0.73 -14.89 -15.25
C ASP A 104 0.23 -13.89 -14.59
N CYS A 105 0.08 -12.60 -14.89
CA CYS A 105 0.80 -11.53 -14.23
C CYS A 105 0.46 -11.45 -12.73
N TYR A 106 -0.84 -11.42 -12.40
CA TYR A 106 -1.32 -11.41 -11.02
C TYR A 106 -0.78 -12.62 -10.22
N GLU A 107 -0.89 -13.82 -10.78
CA GLU A 107 -0.40 -15.03 -10.10
C GLU A 107 1.11 -15.02 -9.92
N ARG A 108 1.89 -14.67 -10.96
CA ARG A 108 3.35 -14.56 -10.85
C ARG A 108 3.79 -13.54 -9.81
N PHE A 109 3.07 -12.42 -9.71
CA PHE A 109 3.33 -11.40 -8.71
C PHE A 109 3.24 -11.98 -7.29
N PHE A 110 2.18 -12.73 -7.00
CA PHE A 110 1.93 -13.29 -5.67
C PHE A 110 2.67 -14.60 -5.38
N LYS A 111 3.11 -15.33 -6.41
CA LYS A 111 4.00 -16.50 -6.28
C LYS A 111 5.46 -16.11 -6.01
N ASN A 112 5.78 -14.81 -6.00
CA ASN A 112 7.12 -14.35 -5.70
C ASN A 112 7.52 -14.77 -4.26
N PRO A 113 8.63 -15.51 -4.07
CA PRO A 113 9.07 -15.99 -2.77
C PRO A 113 9.23 -14.91 -1.69
N ARG A 114 9.43 -13.64 -2.11
CA ARG A 114 9.57 -12.51 -1.17
C ARG A 114 8.37 -12.36 -0.25
N TRP A 115 7.17 -12.74 -0.69
CA TRP A 115 5.92 -12.64 0.08
C TRP A 115 5.72 -13.75 1.11
N TYR A 116 6.56 -14.77 1.11
CA TYR A 116 6.46 -15.94 1.99
C TYR A 116 7.62 -16.02 2.98
N ARG A 117 8.47 -14.98 3.05
CA ARG A 117 9.57 -14.97 4.02
C ARG A 117 8.98 -14.98 5.43
N ASN A 118 9.28 -16.05 6.16
CA ASN A 118 8.89 -16.20 7.56
C ASN A 118 9.55 -15.08 8.37
N LEU A 119 8.74 -14.15 8.87
CA LEU A 119 9.15 -13.29 9.96
C LEU A 119 8.37 -13.66 11.20
N ASP A 120 9.04 -13.53 12.34
CA ASP A 120 8.46 -13.83 13.64
C ASP A 120 7.19 -12.99 13.84
N GLN A 121 6.04 -13.65 13.80
CA GLN A 121 4.72 -13.03 13.95
C GLN A 121 4.56 -12.31 15.29
N SER A 122 5.41 -12.60 16.29
CA SER A 122 5.45 -11.90 17.57
C SER A 122 6.00 -10.47 17.45
N ILE A 123 6.75 -10.14 16.40
CA ILE A 123 7.22 -8.78 16.08
C ILE A 123 6.10 -7.96 15.40
N LEU A 124 5.10 -8.62 14.82
CA LEU A 124 4.19 -8.05 13.81
C LEU A 124 2.84 -7.51 14.34
N ILE A 125 2.59 -7.38 15.65
CA ILE A 125 1.27 -6.87 16.11
C ILE A 125 1.36 -5.92 17.31
N ASN A 126 0.87 -4.67 17.13
CA ASN A 126 -0.30 -4.18 17.92
C ASN A 126 -0.85 -2.78 17.60
N THR A 127 -0.14 -1.86 16.92
CA THR A 127 -0.64 -0.47 16.80
C THR A 127 -1.15 -0.06 15.41
N ARG A 128 -0.77 -0.79 14.35
CA ARG A 128 -1.07 -0.39 12.96
C ARG A 128 -2.32 -1.06 12.38
N ASN A 129 -2.72 -2.23 12.90
CA ASN A 129 -4.01 -2.86 12.59
C ASN A 129 -5.22 -2.00 12.96
N LEU A 130 -5.05 -1.00 13.85
CA LEU A 130 -6.08 -0.04 14.27
C LEU A 130 -6.26 1.13 13.31
N TRP A 131 -5.35 1.31 12.34
CA TRP A 131 -5.42 2.43 11.40
C TRP A 131 -6.32 2.11 10.22
N LEU A 132 -6.39 0.84 9.84
CA LEU A 132 -7.16 0.33 8.72
C LEU A 132 -8.48 -0.27 9.21
N THR A 133 -9.53 -0.11 8.43
CA THR A 133 -10.88 -0.54 8.75
C THR A 133 -11.36 -1.72 7.90
N SER A 134 -10.66 -2.02 6.81
CA SER A 134 -10.95 -3.16 5.93
C SER A 134 -10.79 -4.47 6.69
N VAL A 135 -11.77 -5.35 6.45
CA VAL A 135 -11.80 -6.73 6.93
C VAL A 135 -10.87 -7.60 6.08
N ASP A 136 -10.73 -7.28 4.79
CA ASP A 136 -9.91 -8.01 3.83
C ASP A 136 -8.52 -7.38 3.72
N LYS A 137 -7.61 -7.86 4.56
CA LYS A 137 -6.19 -7.51 4.54
C LYS A 137 -5.30 -8.73 4.80
N CYS A 138 -4.17 -8.81 4.12
CA CYS A 138 -3.12 -9.78 4.43
C CYS A 138 -1.83 -9.04 4.77
N ILE A 139 -1.20 -9.42 5.88
CA ILE A 139 0.08 -8.87 6.30
C ILE A 139 1.13 -9.91 5.96
N VAL A 140 2.04 -9.55 5.07
CA VAL A 140 3.26 -10.30 4.82
C VAL A 140 4.46 -9.49 5.24
N ALA A 141 5.54 -10.17 5.50
CA ALA A 141 6.77 -9.52 5.90
C ALA A 141 7.69 -9.37 4.69
N ASP A 142 8.38 -8.24 4.59
CA ASP A 142 9.17 -7.88 3.41
C ASP A 142 10.48 -7.20 3.82
N GLU A 143 11.51 -7.38 3.01
CA GLU A 143 12.75 -6.60 3.10
C GLU A 143 12.58 -5.35 2.24
N LEU A 144 12.38 -4.21 2.89
CA LEU A 144 12.15 -2.94 2.22
C LEU A 144 13.48 -2.20 2.07
N GLN A 145 13.74 -1.69 0.87
CA GLN A 145 14.87 -0.80 0.66
C GLN A 145 14.50 0.61 1.12
N ALA A 146 15.27 1.16 2.06
CA ALA A 146 15.14 2.53 2.55
C ALA A 146 15.78 3.54 1.59
N ASP A 147 15.48 4.83 1.81
CA ASP A 147 16.01 5.94 1.00
C ASP A 147 17.56 6.01 0.96
N ASP A 148 18.24 5.52 2.00
CA ASP A 148 19.71 5.50 2.10
C ASP A 148 20.35 4.23 1.50
N GLY A 149 19.54 3.39 0.86
CA GLY A 149 19.97 2.13 0.25
C GLY A 149 20.10 0.96 1.24
N THR A 150 19.83 1.17 2.53
CA THR A 150 19.81 0.09 3.52
C THR A 150 18.56 -0.77 3.38
N PHE A 151 18.66 -2.04 3.78
CA PHE A 151 17.51 -2.93 3.86
C PHE A 151 16.96 -2.92 5.27
N LEU A 152 15.66 -2.66 5.39
CA LEU A 152 14.91 -2.68 6.63
C LEU A 152 13.96 -3.85 6.62
N GLN A 153 13.88 -4.53 7.76
CA GLN A 153 12.78 -5.45 8.00
C GLN A 153 11.48 -4.65 8.11
N GLY A 154 10.53 -4.95 7.23
CA GLY A 154 9.27 -4.24 7.11
C GLY A 154 8.07 -5.15 6.95
N GLU A 155 6.91 -4.51 6.83
CA GLU A 155 5.62 -5.16 6.63
C GLU A 155 5.06 -4.65 5.30
N ALA A 156 4.59 -5.57 4.46
CA ALA A 156 3.74 -5.26 3.32
C ALA A 156 2.33 -5.70 3.68
N ILE A 157 1.42 -4.73 3.78
CA ILE A 157 -0.01 -4.99 4.00
C ILE A 157 -0.71 -4.94 2.65
N PHE A 158 -1.22 -6.08 2.21
CA PHE A 158 -2.09 -6.18 1.05
C PHE A 158 -3.53 -5.81 1.45
N LEU A 159 -4.16 -4.98 0.64
CA LEU A 159 -5.58 -4.63 0.71
C LEU A 159 -6.24 -4.92 -0.64
N GLY A 160 -7.52 -5.27 -0.63
CA GLY A 160 -8.30 -5.51 -1.84
C GLY A 160 -8.29 -6.97 -2.27
N GLU A 161 -8.19 -7.22 -3.57
CA GLU A 161 -8.43 -8.53 -4.16
C GLU A 161 -7.14 -9.35 -4.28
N PHE A 162 -6.53 -9.73 -3.15
CA PHE A 162 -5.37 -10.62 -3.10
C PHE A 162 -5.77 -12.11 -2.95
N PRO A 163 -4.89 -13.08 -3.25
CA PRO A 163 -5.22 -14.50 -3.17
C PRO A 163 -5.42 -14.96 -1.72
N SER A 164 -6.37 -15.86 -1.46
CA SER A 164 -6.60 -16.38 -0.11
C SER A 164 -5.42 -17.17 0.47
N TRP A 165 -4.57 -17.75 -0.39
CA TRP A 165 -3.39 -18.52 0.00
C TRP A 165 -2.16 -17.65 0.33
N ILE A 166 -2.25 -16.33 0.19
CA ILE A 166 -1.09 -15.47 0.44
C ILE A 166 -0.76 -15.39 1.94
N GLY A 167 0.52 -15.59 2.28
CA GLY A 167 0.98 -15.67 3.66
C GLY A 167 0.78 -17.05 4.30
N GLU A 168 -0.01 -17.94 3.68
CA GLU A 168 0.07 -19.37 3.96
C GLU A 168 1.36 -19.88 3.33
N ARG A 169 2.15 -20.66 4.08
CA ARG A 169 3.41 -21.20 3.56
C ARG A 169 3.13 -21.91 2.24
N TYR A 170 3.87 -21.55 1.20
CA TYR A 170 4.07 -22.41 0.04
C TYR A 170 4.71 -23.69 0.57
N ASN A 171 3.90 -24.70 0.87
CA ASN A 171 4.38 -26.05 1.05
C ASN A 171 4.68 -26.56 -0.36
N GLU A 172 5.96 -26.83 -0.61
CA GLU A 172 6.46 -27.52 -1.80
C GLU A 172 5.69 -28.82 -2.09
#